data_AF-A0A518JU34-F1
#
_entry.id   AF-A0A518JU34-F1
#
_cell.length_a   1.000
_cell.length_b   1.000
_cell.length_c   1.000
_cell.angle_alpha   90.00
_cell.angle_beta   90.00
_cell.angle_gamma   90.00
#
_symmetry.space_group_name_H-M   'P 1'
#
loop_
_entity.id
_entity.type
_entity.pdbx_description
1 polymer ?
#
loop_
_entity_poly.entity_id
_entity_poly.type
_entity_poly.pdbx_seq_one_letter_code
_entity_poly.pdbx_strand_id
1 'polypeptide(L)'
;MRTSKFTIFIRTTVIVFIIYMMLAWAWNSMTNTNFWKPSEMAISAVLTVLLFGGFAWAITNFGMGLIYGRSQQYDAYRRGGGDPYFDSLPWPLNPDSRQVRETGMAEPRTSFVPPASWKFQCPVCGARQPTRICVCWNCDYGSNGDSSEYFQKFGNSKPPEISEQDWAEIRSRHDA
;
A
#
# COMPACT_ATOMS: atom_id res chain seq x y z
N MET A 1 6.71 2.42 7.87
CA MET A 1 7.40 1.98 6.64
C MET A 1 6.55 0.88 6.03
N ARG A 2 6.32 0.93 4.71
CA ARG A 2 5.54 -0.11 4.00
C ARG A 2 6.30 -1.43 3.99
N THR A 3 5.61 -2.53 4.23
CA THR A 3 6.20 -3.88 4.15
C THR A 3 6.63 -4.16 2.71
N SER A 4 7.85 -4.67 2.54
CA SER A 4 8.35 -4.98 1.20
C SER A 4 7.55 -6.11 0.54
N LYS A 5 7.40 -6.07 -0.80
CA LYS A 5 6.74 -7.13 -1.57
C LYS A 5 7.39 -8.49 -1.36
N PHE A 6 8.71 -8.52 -1.22
CA PHE A 6 9.47 -9.74 -0.93
C PHE A 6 9.12 -10.30 0.45
N THR A 7 9.01 -9.45 1.48
CA THR A 7 8.57 -9.87 2.82
C THR A 7 7.16 -10.46 2.79
N ILE A 8 6.22 -9.84 2.06
CA ILE A 8 4.86 -10.37 1.89
C ILE A 8 4.89 -11.72 1.16
N PHE A 9 5.70 -11.85 0.11
CA PHE A 9 5.88 -13.11 -0.62
C PHE A 9 6.37 -14.23 0.30
N ILE A 10 7.47 -14.02 1.03
CA ILE A 10 8.01 -15.00 1.97
C ILE A 10 6.97 -15.38 3.03
N ARG A 11 6.27 -14.40 3.61
CA ARG A 11 5.24 -14.65 4.61
C ARG A 11 4.10 -15.50 4.05
N THR A 12 3.62 -15.17 2.85
CA THR A 12 2.55 -15.91 2.17
C THR A 12 3.00 -17.35 1.92
N THR A 13 4.22 -17.55 1.43
CA THR A 13 4.81 -18.88 1.21
C THR A 13 4.89 -19.70 2.49
N VAL A 14 5.34 -19.11 3.61
CA VAL A 14 5.39 -19.79 4.90
C VAL A 14 3.99 -20.20 5.39
N ILE A 15 3.00 -19.33 5.25
CA ILE A 15 1.61 -19.63 5.63
C ILE A 15 1.07 -20.79 4.79
N VAL A 16 1.22 -20.74 3.47
CA VAL A 16 0.78 -21.80 2.56
C VAL A 16 1.51 -23.11 2.86
N PHE A 17 2.81 -23.05 3.11
CA PHE A 17 3.61 -24.22 3.51
C PHE A 17 3.08 -24.86 4.80
N ILE A 18 2.76 -24.08 5.84
CA ILE A 18 2.21 -24.60 7.10
C ILE A 18 0.85 -25.29 6.84
N ILE A 19 -0.01 -24.68 6.02
CA ILE A 19 -1.29 -25.28 5.63
C ILE A 19 -1.07 -26.61 4.91
N TYR A 20 -0.20 -26.64 3.90
CA TYR A 20 0.11 -27.85 3.14
C TYR A 20 0.74 -28.93 4.01
N MET A 21 1.63 -28.58 4.93
CA MET A 21 2.22 -29.50 5.89
C MET A 21 1.16 -30.16 6.79
N MET A 22 0.21 -29.38 7.31
CA MET A 22 -0.89 -29.93 8.11
C MET A 22 -1.76 -30.90 7.30
N LEU A 23 -2.09 -30.54 6.06
CA LEU A 23 -2.87 -31.39 5.15
C LEU A 23 -2.12 -32.68 4.79
N ALA A 24 -0.81 -32.57 4.47
CA ALA A 24 0.05 -33.69 4.16
C ALA A 24 0.17 -34.67 5.33
N TRP A 25 0.35 -34.14 6.55
CA TRP A 25 0.38 -34.97 7.78
C TRP A 25 -0.95 -35.67 8.02
N ALA A 26 -2.07 -34.96 7.93
CA ALA A 26 -3.38 -35.57 8.08
C ALA A 26 -3.60 -36.68 7.05
N TRP A 27 -3.27 -36.43 5.78
CA TRP A 27 -3.39 -37.42 4.71
C TRP A 27 -2.52 -38.65 4.97
N ASN A 28 -1.21 -38.46 5.16
CA ASN A 28 -0.27 -39.55 5.40
C ASN A 28 -0.65 -40.40 6.62
N SER A 29 -1.18 -39.78 7.68
CA SER A 29 -1.67 -40.49 8.86
C SER A 29 -2.92 -41.32 8.58
N MET A 30 -3.85 -40.82 7.76
CA MET A 30 -5.08 -41.54 7.42
C MET A 30 -4.83 -42.73 6.49
N THR A 31 -3.90 -42.59 5.55
CA THR A 31 -3.63 -43.61 4.52
C THR A 31 -2.45 -44.52 4.86
N ASN A 32 -1.72 -44.24 5.95
CA ASN A 32 -0.47 -44.91 6.32
C ASN A 32 0.57 -44.86 5.17
N THR A 33 0.68 -43.71 4.51
CA THR A 33 1.60 -43.48 3.38
C THR A 33 2.62 -42.38 3.70
N ASN A 34 3.66 -42.27 2.88
CA ASN A 34 4.68 -41.21 2.96
C ASN A 34 4.77 -40.40 1.65
N PHE A 35 3.65 -40.13 0.99
CA PHE A 35 3.63 -39.50 -0.33
C PHE A 35 4.09 -38.05 -0.33
N TRP A 36 3.74 -37.29 0.71
CA TRP A 36 3.95 -35.85 0.74
C TRP A 36 5.07 -35.48 1.70
N LYS A 37 6.29 -35.34 1.18
CA LYS A 37 7.46 -34.97 1.99
C LYS A 37 7.49 -33.47 2.27
N PRO A 38 8.11 -33.02 3.38
CA PRO A 38 8.21 -31.59 3.69
C PRO A 38 8.86 -30.74 2.59
N SER A 39 9.88 -31.26 1.90
CA SER A 39 10.54 -30.57 0.79
C SER A 39 9.60 -30.36 -0.41
N GLU A 40 8.77 -31.35 -0.74
CA GLU A 40 7.78 -31.27 -1.81
C GLU A 40 6.68 -30.26 -1.47
N MET A 41 6.28 -30.19 -0.19
CA MET A 41 5.33 -29.17 0.29
C MET A 41 5.92 -27.76 0.22
N ALA A 42 7.20 -27.58 0.54
CA ALA A 42 7.88 -26.30 0.42
C ALA A 42 7.94 -25.82 -1.04
N ILE A 43 8.31 -26.71 -1.97
CA ILE A 43 8.31 -26.43 -3.42
C ILE A 43 6.88 -26.09 -3.88
N SER A 44 5.89 -26.89 -3.48
CA SER A 44 4.49 -26.68 -3.85
C SER A 44 3.95 -25.35 -3.33
N ALA A 45 4.32 -24.94 -2.11
CA ALA A 45 3.94 -23.65 -1.53
C ALA A 45 4.51 -22.48 -2.34
N VAL A 46 5.81 -22.53 -2.69
CA VAL A 46 6.45 -21.50 -3.54
C VAL A 46 5.75 -21.42 -4.89
N LEU A 47 5.54 -22.55 -5.56
CA LEU A 47 4.88 -22.59 -6.87
C LEU A 47 3.45 -22.07 -6.81
N THR A 48 2.71 -22.40 -5.75
CA THR A 48 1.34 -21.92 -5.54
C THR A 48 1.30 -20.40 -5.38
N VAL A 49 2.18 -19.84 -4.56
CA VAL A 49 2.23 -18.38 -4.36
C VAL A 49 2.67 -17.67 -5.63
N LEU A 50 3.63 -18.21 -6.38
CA LEU A 50 4.05 -17.64 -7.66
C LEU A 50 2.94 -17.71 -8.71
N LEU A 51 2.28 -18.85 -8.84
CA LEU A 51 1.26 -19.06 -9.86
C LEU A 51 0.00 -18.26 -9.55
N PHE A 52 -0.66 -18.53 -8.41
CA PHE A 52 -1.92 -17.89 -8.06
C PHE A 52 -1.72 -16.45 -7.62
N GLY A 53 -0.70 -16.18 -6.80
CA GLY A 53 -0.39 -14.82 -6.36
C GLY A 53 0.15 -13.96 -7.48
N GLY A 54 1.01 -14.50 -8.36
CA GLY A 54 1.49 -13.77 -9.54
C GLY A 54 0.38 -13.50 -10.56
N PHE A 55 -0.50 -14.48 -10.81
CA PHE A 55 -1.64 -14.29 -11.70
C PHE A 55 -2.66 -13.27 -11.16
N ALA A 56 -2.99 -13.36 -9.86
CA ALA A 56 -3.86 -12.38 -9.21
C ALA A 56 -3.24 -10.98 -9.20
N TRP A 57 -1.93 -10.87 -8.97
CA TRP A 57 -1.19 -9.60 -9.08
C TRP A 57 -1.29 -9.02 -10.48
N ALA A 58 -1.09 -9.84 -11.52
CA ALA A 58 -1.15 -9.43 -12.92
C ALA A 58 -2.56 -8.93 -13.31
N ILE A 59 -3.60 -9.71 -13.01
CA ILE A 59 -5.00 -9.33 -13.28
C ILE A 59 -5.34 -8.03 -12.55
N THR A 60 -4.99 -7.91 -11.27
CA THR A 60 -5.36 -6.74 -10.47
C THR A 60 -4.65 -5.48 -10.98
N ASN A 61 -3.35 -5.56 -11.29
CA ASN A 61 -2.63 -4.40 -11.83
C ASN A 61 -3.13 -4.03 -13.23
N PHE A 62 -3.38 -5.02 -14.09
CA PHE A 62 -3.90 -4.77 -15.44
C PHE A 62 -5.32 -4.18 -15.40
N GLY A 63 -6.23 -4.76 -14.62
CA GLY A 63 -7.60 -4.28 -14.47
C GLY A 63 -7.65 -2.86 -13.89
N MET A 64 -6.86 -2.57 -12.86
CA MET A 64 -6.77 -1.21 -12.31
C MET A 64 -6.17 -0.22 -13.32
N GLY A 65 -5.19 -0.64 -14.12
CA GLY A 65 -4.64 0.17 -15.20
C GLY A 65 -5.67 0.48 -16.29
N LEU A 66 -6.52 -0.49 -16.65
CA LEU A 66 -7.59 -0.27 -17.64
C LEU A 66 -8.67 0.68 -17.13
N ILE A 67 -9.08 0.54 -15.86
CA ILE A 67 -10.18 1.33 -15.28
C ILE A 67 -9.71 2.74 -14.89
N TYR A 68 -8.52 2.85 -14.27
CA TYR A 68 -8.05 4.08 -13.64
C TYR A 68 -6.77 4.66 -14.24
N GLY A 69 -6.14 4.02 -15.22
CA GLY A 69 -4.84 4.44 -15.77
C GLY A 69 -4.83 5.80 -16.48
N ARG A 70 -5.99 6.42 -16.71
CA ARG A 70 -6.10 7.80 -17.21
C ARG A 70 -6.32 8.84 -16.10
N SER A 71 -6.42 8.40 -14.84
CA SER A 71 -6.66 9.29 -13.70
C SER A 71 -5.34 9.71 -13.08
N GLN A 72 -5.16 11.03 -12.88
CA GLN A 72 -3.99 11.59 -12.20
C GLN A 72 -3.83 11.03 -10.77
N GLN A 73 -4.94 10.64 -10.13
CA GLN A 73 -4.94 10.03 -8.81
C GLN A 73 -4.30 8.64 -8.81
N TYR A 74 -4.59 7.81 -9.82
CA TYR A 74 -3.96 6.51 -9.96
C TYR A 74 -2.47 6.64 -10.25
N ASP A 75 -2.08 7.59 -11.10
CA ASP A 75 -0.67 7.87 -11.38
C ASP A 75 0.08 8.36 -10.14
N ALA A 76 -0.54 9.22 -9.34
CA ALA A 76 0.01 9.65 -8.05
C ALA A 76 0.15 8.49 -7.06
N TYR A 77 -0.86 7.62 -6.97
CA TYR A 77 -0.83 6.42 -6.14
C TYR A 77 0.32 5.48 -6.55
N ARG A 78 0.48 5.22 -7.85
CA ARG A 78 1.56 4.38 -8.38
C ARG A 78 2.94 4.99 -8.17
N ARG A 79 3.09 6.31 -8.38
CA ARG A 79 4.34 7.05 -8.08
C ARG A 79 4.70 7.00 -6.59
N GLY A 80 3.71 7.02 -5.71
CA GLY A 80 3.88 6.81 -4.26
C GLY A 80 4.26 5.37 -3.86
N GLY A 81 4.49 4.47 -4.82
CA GLY A 81 4.82 3.07 -4.57
C GLY A 81 3.61 2.16 -4.36
N GLY A 82 2.39 2.70 -4.53
CA GLY A 82 1.11 1.97 -4.50
C GLY A 82 1.11 0.71 -5.35
N ASP A 83 0.66 -0.41 -4.79
CA ASP A 83 0.42 -1.63 -5.55
C ASP A 83 -0.98 -2.19 -5.22
N PRO A 84 -1.94 -2.13 -6.16
CA PRO A 84 -3.33 -2.48 -5.87
C PRO A 84 -3.49 -3.89 -5.31
N TYR A 85 -2.67 -4.83 -5.77
CA TYR A 85 -2.74 -6.21 -5.30
C TYR A 85 -2.20 -6.32 -3.88
N PHE A 86 -0.94 -5.91 -3.65
CA PHE A 86 -0.31 -6.07 -2.33
C PHE A 86 -1.01 -5.23 -1.25
N ASP A 87 -1.53 -4.04 -1.59
CA ASP A 87 -2.27 -3.17 -0.66
C ASP A 87 -3.68 -3.73 -0.33
N SER A 88 -4.24 -4.61 -1.17
CA SER A 88 -5.51 -5.29 -0.90
C SER A 88 -5.40 -6.50 0.02
N LEU A 89 -4.19 -7.07 0.19
CA LEU A 89 -4.00 -8.28 0.98
C LEU A 89 -4.34 -8.04 2.46
N PRO A 90 -5.10 -8.94 3.10
CA PRO A 90 -5.46 -8.80 4.51
C PRO A 90 -4.30 -9.21 5.43
N TRP A 91 -4.46 -8.93 6.73
CA TRP A 91 -3.67 -9.60 7.76
C TRP A 91 -4.01 -11.10 7.76
N PRO A 92 -3.04 -12.02 7.91
CA PRO A 92 -1.63 -11.79 8.25
C PRO A 92 -0.70 -11.53 7.06
N LEU A 93 -1.17 -11.58 5.81
CA LEU A 93 -0.32 -11.48 4.61
C LEU A 93 0.35 -10.10 4.50
N ASN A 94 -0.45 -9.03 4.56
CA ASN A 94 0.03 -7.65 4.65
C ASN A 94 -0.41 -7.03 5.99
N PRO A 95 0.50 -6.90 6.98
CA PRO A 95 0.22 -6.36 8.30
C PRO A 95 0.23 -4.84 8.34
N ASP A 96 0.53 -4.19 7.22
CA ASP A 96 0.51 -2.75 7.15
C ASP A 96 -0.88 -2.23 7.53
N SER A 97 -0.90 -1.16 8.32
CA SER A 97 -2.15 -0.47 8.61
C SER A 97 -2.78 -0.01 7.29
N ARG A 98 -4.11 0.12 7.28
CA ARG A 98 -4.84 0.65 6.11
C ARG A 98 -4.22 1.94 5.60
N GLN A 99 -3.81 2.80 6.53
CA GLN A 99 -3.13 4.05 6.22
C GLN A 99 -1.82 3.84 5.46
N VAL A 100 -0.91 2.99 5.93
CA VAL A 100 0.35 2.69 5.21
C VAL A 100 0.07 2.08 3.83
N ARG A 101 -1.02 1.32 3.69
CA ARG A 101 -1.46 0.73 2.40
C ARG A 101 -2.09 1.74 1.46
N GLU A 102 -2.76 2.77 1.94
CA GLU A 102 -3.38 3.80 1.10
C GLU A 102 -2.38 4.90 0.71
N THR A 103 -1.43 5.24 1.59
CA THR A 103 -0.61 6.45 1.45
C THR A 103 0.89 6.21 1.37
N GLY A 104 1.34 4.99 1.68
CA GLY A 104 2.75 4.64 1.80
C GLY A 104 3.44 5.17 3.07
N MET A 105 2.74 5.90 3.95
CA MET A 105 3.34 6.54 5.13
C MET A 105 2.70 6.06 6.42
N ALA A 106 3.56 5.74 7.40
CA ALA A 106 3.11 5.50 8.77
C ALA A 106 2.90 6.84 9.48
N GLU A 107 1.97 6.89 10.42
CA GLU A 107 1.85 8.06 11.27
C GLU A 107 3.10 8.28 12.12
N PRO A 108 3.51 9.54 12.31
CA PRO A 108 4.58 9.87 13.23
C PRO A 108 4.16 9.50 14.65
N ARG A 109 5.13 9.09 15.48
CA ARG A 109 4.90 8.81 16.89
C ARG A 109 4.86 10.12 17.65
N THR A 110 3.67 10.56 18.04
CA THR A 110 3.43 11.84 18.74
C THR A 110 2.49 11.65 19.93
N SER A 111 2.52 12.58 20.88
CA SER A 111 1.56 12.63 21.99
C SER A 111 0.19 13.16 21.55
N PHE A 112 0.16 14.01 20.52
CA PHE A 112 -1.08 14.46 19.89
C PHE A 112 -1.69 13.34 19.06
N VAL A 113 -2.98 13.05 19.30
CA VAL A 113 -3.77 12.10 18.52
C VAL A 113 -4.67 12.90 17.58
N PRO A 114 -4.40 12.91 16.26
CA PRO A 114 -5.22 13.65 15.33
C PRO A 114 -6.64 13.05 15.24
N PRO A 115 -7.68 13.87 15.00
CA PRO A 115 -9.05 13.39 14.84
C PRO A 115 -9.16 12.27 13.80
N ALA A 116 -10.07 11.31 14.05
CA ALA A 116 -10.36 10.24 13.09
C ALA A 116 -11.00 10.76 11.78
N SER A 117 -11.58 11.97 11.80
CA SER A 117 -12.18 12.62 10.64
C SER A 117 -11.16 13.15 9.63
N TRP A 118 -9.90 13.31 10.03
CA TRP A 118 -8.83 13.78 9.14
C TRP A 118 -8.43 12.65 8.20
N LYS A 119 -8.61 12.82 6.89
CA LYS A 119 -8.40 11.73 5.92
C LYS A 119 -7.10 11.86 5.13
N PHE A 120 -6.37 12.95 5.32
CA PHE A 120 -5.19 13.26 4.53
C PHE A 120 -3.92 13.08 5.34
N GLN A 121 -2.79 13.07 4.65
CA GLN A 121 -1.48 13.02 5.30
C GLN A 121 -0.54 14.04 4.70
N CYS A 122 0.28 14.64 5.56
CA CYS A 122 1.37 15.50 5.17
C CYS A 122 2.35 14.73 4.25
N PRO A 123 2.73 15.30 3.08
CA PRO A 123 3.63 14.64 2.13
C PRO A 123 5.04 14.39 2.70
N VAL A 124 5.44 15.19 3.70
CA VAL A 124 6.78 15.16 4.31
C VAL A 124 6.85 14.13 5.45
N CYS A 125 6.05 14.31 6.51
CA CYS A 125 6.19 13.51 7.73
C CYS A 125 5.10 12.43 7.92
N GLY A 126 4.11 12.35 7.03
CA GLY A 126 3.02 11.37 7.14
C GLY A 126 1.99 11.64 8.24
N ALA A 127 2.10 12.76 8.96
CA ALA A 127 1.10 13.18 9.95
C ALA A 127 -0.27 13.34 9.31
N ARG A 128 -1.33 12.86 9.97
CA ARG A 128 -2.70 13.04 9.52
C ARG A 128 -3.06 14.53 9.51
N GLN A 129 -3.73 15.00 8.46
CA GLN A 129 -4.09 16.40 8.27
C GLN A 129 -5.57 16.57 7.85
N PRO A 130 -6.19 17.71 8.17
CA PRO A 130 -7.56 18.03 7.75
C PRO A 130 -7.68 18.25 6.24
N THR A 131 -6.61 18.69 5.56
CA THR A 131 -6.52 18.87 4.10
C THR A 131 -5.14 18.38 3.59
N ARG A 132 -4.99 18.15 2.27
CA ARG A 132 -3.71 17.71 1.67
C ARG A 132 -2.66 18.82 1.55
N ILE A 133 -3.10 20.07 1.50
CA ILE A 133 -2.24 21.25 1.36
C ILE A 133 -2.64 22.23 2.47
N CYS A 134 -1.91 22.15 3.58
CA CYS A 134 -2.01 23.05 4.72
C CYS A 134 -0.71 23.00 5.52
N VAL A 135 -0.58 23.94 6.46
CA VAL A 135 0.49 23.89 7.46
C VAL A 135 0.35 22.61 8.27
N CYS A 136 1.37 21.75 8.21
CA CYS A 136 1.39 20.50 8.93
C CYS A 136 1.67 20.76 10.41
N TRP A 137 0.72 20.41 11.29
CA TRP A 137 0.88 20.57 12.74
C TRP A 137 2.13 19.87 13.34
N ASN A 138 2.69 18.86 12.66
CA ASN A 138 3.80 18.05 13.19
C ASN A 138 5.18 18.47 12.69
N CYS A 139 5.31 18.90 11.43
CA CYS A 139 6.61 19.20 10.81
C CYS A 139 6.67 20.55 10.12
N ASP A 140 5.65 21.39 10.32
CA ASP A 140 5.55 22.75 9.79
C ASP A 140 5.59 22.87 8.26
N TYR A 141 5.47 21.75 7.53
CA TYR A 141 5.32 21.74 6.07
C TYR A 141 4.21 22.70 5.64
N GLY A 142 4.48 23.58 4.68
CA GLY A 142 3.54 24.56 4.14
C GLY A 142 3.47 25.89 4.90
N SER A 143 4.21 26.08 6.01
CA SER A 143 4.23 27.35 6.77
C SER A 143 4.84 28.52 5.98
N ASN A 144 5.78 28.22 5.10
CA ASN A 144 6.41 29.17 4.18
C ASN A 144 5.63 29.37 2.86
N GLY A 145 4.47 28.72 2.71
CA GLY A 145 3.69 28.73 1.47
C GLY A 145 4.24 27.83 0.36
N ASP A 146 5.32 27.08 0.60
CA ASP A 146 5.87 26.13 -0.35
C ASP A 146 5.08 24.81 -0.35
N SER A 147 4.70 24.37 -1.54
CA SER A 147 3.96 23.12 -1.76
C SER A 147 4.73 22.13 -2.64
N SER A 148 6.03 22.34 -2.87
CA SER A 148 6.84 21.54 -3.79
C SER A 148 6.81 20.04 -3.48
N GLU A 149 6.81 19.64 -2.20
CA GLU A 149 6.74 18.24 -1.80
C GLU A 149 5.38 17.59 -2.11
N TYR A 150 4.31 18.39 -2.13
CA TYR A 150 3.02 17.93 -2.63
C TYR A 150 3.10 17.59 -4.11
N PHE A 151 3.62 18.52 -4.93
CA PHE A 151 3.72 18.33 -6.37
C PHE A 151 4.69 17.21 -6.76
N GLN A 152 5.80 17.07 -6.03
CA GLN A 152 6.74 15.97 -6.23
C GLN A 152 6.06 14.61 -6.04
N LYS A 153 5.21 14.49 -5.02
CA LYS A 153 4.57 13.22 -4.64
C LYS A 153 3.30 12.92 -5.42
N PHE A 154 2.43 13.91 -5.53
CA PHE A 154 1.08 13.76 -6.09
C PHE A 154 0.96 14.34 -7.51
N GLY A 155 1.97 15.06 -8.00
CA GLY A 155 1.91 15.79 -9.27
C GLY A 155 0.82 16.86 -9.27
N ASN A 156 0.27 17.13 -10.45
CA ASN A 156 -0.79 18.12 -10.65
C ASN A 156 -2.19 17.59 -10.33
N SER A 157 -2.30 16.51 -9.55
CA SER A 157 -3.59 15.99 -9.11
C SER A 157 -4.23 16.97 -8.14
N LYS A 158 -5.38 17.55 -8.49
CA LYS A 158 -6.11 18.42 -7.57
C LYS A 158 -6.64 17.65 -6.35
N PRO A 159 -6.44 18.14 -5.11
CA PRO A 159 -7.19 17.65 -3.96
C PRO A 159 -8.70 17.96 -4.09
N PRO A 160 -9.60 17.00 -3.84
CA PRO A 160 -11.05 17.23 -3.97
C PRO A 160 -11.59 18.30 -3.01
N GLU A 161 -10.91 18.55 -1.89
CA GLU A 161 -11.28 19.53 -0.88
C GLU A 161 -10.89 20.97 -1.21
N ILE A 162 -10.02 21.18 -2.22
CA ILE A 162 -9.56 22.51 -2.62
C ILE A 162 -10.41 23.02 -3.79
N SER A 163 -10.85 24.27 -3.69
CA SER A 163 -11.60 24.93 -4.76
C SER A 163 -10.75 25.04 -6.04
N GLU A 164 -11.38 25.15 -7.21
CA GLU A 164 -10.60 25.33 -8.46
C GLU A 164 -9.77 26.62 -8.44
N GLN A 165 -10.27 27.68 -7.79
CA GLN A 165 -9.59 28.96 -7.68
C GLN A 165 -8.33 28.84 -6.82
N ASP A 166 -8.46 28.28 -5.61
CA ASP A 166 -7.34 28.06 -4.70
C ASP A 166 -6.31 27.12 -5.32
N TRP A 167 -6.77 26.10 -6.05
CA TRP A 167 -5.88 25.16 -6.73
C TRP A 167 -5.10 25.81 -7.88
N ALA A 168 -5.75 26.69 -8.66
CA ALA A 168 -5.08 27.46 -9.71
C ALA A 168 -4.03 28.40 -9.10
N GLU A 169 -4.32 29.03 -7.98
CA GLU A 169 -3.38 29.87 -7.25
C GLU A 169 -2.17 29.06 -6.76
N ILE A 170 -2.40 27.96 -6.04
CA ILE A 170 -1.32 27.08 -5.53
C ILE A 170 -0.43 26.59 -6.66
N ARG A 171 -1.02 26.21 -7.80
CA ARG A 171 -0.25 25.77 -8.97
C ARG A 171 0.55 26.91 -9.58
N SER A 172 -0.05 28.09 -9.74
CA SER A 172 0.64 29.25 -10.29
C SER A 172 1.87 29.64 -9.46
N ARG A 173 1.81 29.52 -8.13
CA ARG A 173 2.94 29.75 -7.23
C ARG A 173 4.03 28.69 -7.34
N HIS A 174 3.68 27.45 -7.71
CA HIS A 174 4.65 26.37 -7.92
C HIS A 174 5.33 26.45 -9.28
N ASP A 175 4.63 26.94 -10.30
CA ASP A 175 5.14 27.08 -11.67
C ASP A 175 5.96 28.37 -11.89
N ALA A 176 5.90 29.33 -10.95
CA ALA A 176 6.61 30.62 -10.98
C ALA A 176 8.05 30.53 -10.47
#